data_AF-A0A7C3BI78-F1
#
_entry.id   AF-A0A7C3BI78-F1
#
_cell.length_a   1.000
_cell.length_b   1.000
_cell.length_c   1.000
_cell.angle_alpha   90.00
_cell.angle_beta   90.00
_cell.angle_gamma   90.00
#
_symmetry.space_group_name_H-M   'P 1'
#
loop_
_entity.id
_entity.type
_entity.pdbx_description
1 polymer ?
#
loop_
_entity_poly.entity_id
_entity_poly.type
_entity_poly.pdbx_seq_one_letter_code
_entity_poly.pdbx_strand_id
1 'polypeptide(L)'
;MADEESELTDELEALRGELERLKQEKEALARELASKEAAIRELEQALVNKDGEMALLRQALAESEQKLAQTSDALAQAVASYKELVVATNPEIPPELVTGDTIEAINQSLENARSLIDRVKQAVEQEASRSKVPVGAPQRASIDLSVLSPREKIQYAIGGKR
;
A
#
# COMPACT_ATOMS: atom_id res chain seq x y z
N MET A 1 -33.32 6.19 99.48
CA MET A 1 -31.90 6.25 99.89
C MET A 1 -31.15 5.00 99.46
N ALA A 2 -31.31 3.82 100.09
CA ALA A 2 -30.56 2.61 99.64
C ALA A 2 -30.97 2.10 98.24
N ASP A 3 -32.26 2.11 97.92
CA ASP A 3 -32.76 1.63 96.61
C ASP A 3 -32.38 2.59 95.46
N GLU A 4 -32.47 3.90 95.68
CA GLU A 4 -32.05 4.92 94.70
C GLU A 4 -30.53 4.90 94.44
N GLU A 5 -29.72 4.66 95.48
CA GLU A 5 -28.27 4.51 95.32
C GLU A 5 -27.93 3.24 94.51
N SER A 6 -28.67 2.15 94.68
CA SER A 6 -28.51 0.92 93.90
C SER A 6 -28.89 1.11 92.42
N GLU A 7 -30.01 1.77 92.14
CA GLU A 7 -30.44 2.07 90.77
C GLU A 7 -29.44 2.98 90.03
N LEU A 8 -28.92 4.00 90.71
CA LEU A 8 -27.88 4.88 90.17
C LEU A 8 -26.57 4.13 89.89
N THR A 9 -26.20 3.15 90.71
CA THR A 9 -25.00 2.34 90.44
C THR A 9 -25.17 1.43 89.22
N ASP A 10 -26.36 0.84 89.04
CA ASP A 10 -26.65 -0.02 87.90
C ASP A 10 -26.67 0.79 86.58
N GLU A 11 -27.26 2.00 86.59
CA GLU A 11 -27.23 2.92 85.45
C GLU A 11 -25.81 3.37 85.09
N LEU A 12 -24.98 3.68 86.09
CA LEU A 12 -23.57 4.04 85.86
C LEU A 12 -22.76 2.87 85.28
N GLU A 13 -23.05 1.64 85.68
CA GLU A 13 -22.41 0.45 85.13
C GLU A 13 -22.84 0.21 83.68
N ALA A 14 -24.13 0.37 83.37
CA ALA A 14 -24.66 0.29 82.01
C ALA A 14 -24.03 1.33 81.07
N LEU A 15 -23.95 2.60 81.51
CA LEU A 15 -23.33 3.68 80.75
C LEU A 15 -21.83 3.46 80.53
N ARG A 16 -21.11 2.88 81.51
CA ARG A 16 -19.70 2.50 81.34
C ARG A 16 -19.55 1.40 80.29
N GLY A 17 -20.43 0.40 80.31
CA GLY A 17 -20.44 -0.67 79.31
C GLY A 17 -20.68 -0.13 77.89
N GLU A 18 -21.63 0.79 77.73
CA GLU A 18 -21.90 1.43 76.44
C GLU A 18 -20.73 2.30 75.98
N LEU A 19 -20.11 3.07 76.88
CA LEU A 19 -18.95 3.91 76.57
C LEU A 19 -17.74 3.09 76.13
N GLU A 20 -17.48 1.95 76.77
CA GLU A 20 -16.42 1.03 76.34
C GLU A 20 -16.72 0.40 74.98
N ARG A 21 -17.99 0.04 74.71
CA ARG A 21 -18.40 -0.45 73.38
C ARG A 21 -18.20 0.60 72.29
N LEU A 22 -18.62 1.85 72.54
CA LEU A 22 -18.45 2.96 71.60
C LEU A 22 -16.97 3.27 71.34
N LYS A 23 -16.11 3.18 72.36
CA LYS A 23 -14.65 3.32 72.17
C LYS A 23 -14.10 2.22 71.27
N GLN A 24 -14.47 0.97 71.50
CA GLN A 24 -14.02 -0.16 70.67
C GLN A 24 -14.48 -0.01 69.21
N GLU A 25 -15.72 0.40 69.00
CA GLU A 25 -16.27 0.66 67.66
C GLU A 25 -15.53 1.81 66.96
N LYS A 26 -15.29 2.92 67.67
CA LYS A 26 -14.50 4.04 67.15
C LYS A 26 -13.09 3.61 66.77
N GLU A 27 -12.43 2.79 67.58
CA GLU A 27 -11.09 2.27 67.26
C GLU A 27 -11.11 1.36 66.04
N ALA A 28 -12.13 0.50 65.90
CA ALA A 28 -12.31 -0.35 64.73
C ALA A 28 -12.50 0.48 63.45
N LEU A 29 -13.38 1.48 63.49
CA LEU A 29 -13.62 2.39 62.37
C LEU A 29 -12.37 3.21 62.03
N ALA A 30 -11.60 3.67 63.02
CA ALA A 30 -10.36 4.39 62.78
C ALA A 30 -9.32 3.51 62.06
N ARG A 31 -9.22 2.23 62.43
CA ARG A 31 -8.33 1.28 61.75
C ARG A 31 -8.80 1.01 60.31
N GLU A 32 -10.10 0.85 60.10
CA GLU A 32 -10.65 0.65 58.76
C GLU A 32 -10.40 1.88 57.87
N LEU A 33 -10.64 3.09 58.39
CA LEU A 33 -10.42 4.33 57.67
C LEU A 33 -8.94 4.51 57.29
N ALA A 34 -8.01 4.26 58.23
CA ALA A 34 -6.57 4.28 57.94
C ALA A 34 -6.18 3.26 56.85
N SER A 35 -6.78 2.06 56.87
CA SER A 35 -6.55 1.04 55.85
C SER A 35 -7.06 1.47 54.47
N LYS A 36 -8.25 2.10 54.41
CA LYS A 36 -8.81 2.60 53.14
C LYS A 36 -8.00 3.78 52.60
N GLU A 37 -7.55 4.69 53.46
CA GLU A 37 -6.68 5.81 53.06
C GLU A 37 -5.35 5.31 52.47
N ALA A 38 -4.75 4.27 53.05
CA ALA A 38 -3.55 3.65 52.48
C ALA A 38 -3.83 3.06 51.08
N ALA A 39 -4.93 2.31 50.93
CA ALA A 39 -5.32 1.74 49.64
C ALA A 39 -5.61 2.81 48.57
N ILE A 40 -6.26 3.92 48.95
CA ILE A 40 -6.52 5.05 48.05
C ILE A 40 -5.20 5.64 47.55
N ARG A 41 -4.23 5.88 48.43
CA ARG A 41 -2.91 6.41 48.04
C ARG A 41 -2.17 5.48 47.08
N GLU A 42 -2.25 4.17 47.31
CA GLU A 42 -1.66 3.18 46.40
C GLU A 42 -2.31 3.22 45.01
N LEU A 43 -3.64 3.32 44.95
CA LEU A 43 -4.39 3.41 43.69
C LEU A 43 -4.10 4.73 42.97
N GLU A 44 -4.02 5.86 43.69
CA GLU A 44 -3.65 7.15 43.12
C GLU A 44 -2.26 7.11 42.51
N GLN A 45 -1.27 6.53 43.21
CA GLN A 45 0.07 6.37 42.69
C GLN A 45 0.10 5.46 41.45
N ALA A 46 -0.66 4.36 41.47
CA ALA A 46 -0.77 3.46 40.33
C ALA A 46 -1.39 4.17 39.11
N LEU A 47 -2.41 5.00 39.32
CA LEU A 47 -3.05 5.79 38.26
C LEU A 47 -2.05 6.76 37.63
N VAL A 48 -1.32 7.53 38.43
CA VAL A 48 -0.29 8.47 37.95
C VAL A 48 0.79 7.76 37.13
N ASN A 49 1.24 6.59 37.60
CA ASN A 49 2.23 5.79 36.87
C ASN A 49 1.67 5.32 35.52
N LYS A 50 0.43 4.83 35.49
CA LYS A 50 -0.22 4.34 34.27
C LYS A 50 -0.50 5.46 33.27
N ASP A 51 -0.88 6.64 33.75
CA ASP A 51 -1.05 7.83 32.89
C ASP A 51 0.28 8.23 32.26
N GLY A 52 1.38 8.17 33.01
CA GLY A 52 2.73 8.37 32.49
C GLY A 52 3.12 7.35 31.42
N GLU A 53 2.89 6.06 31.67
CA GLU A 53 3.12 5.00 30.68
C GLU A 53 2.28 5.20 29.41
N MET A 54 0.99 5.56 29.55
CA MET A 54 0.12 5.84 28.42
C MET A 54 0.59 7.04 27.59
N ALA A 55 1.08 8.10 28.24
CA ALA A 55 1.62 9.26 27.54
C ALA A 55 2.84 8.89 26.69
N LEU A 56 3.77 8.10 27.26
CA LEU A 56 4.96 7.62 26.55
C LEU A 56 4.60 6.71 25.37
N LEU A 57 3.65 5.78 25.56
CA LEU A 57 3.20 4.89 24.49
C LEU A 57 2.52 5.66 23.35
N ARG A 58 1.71 6.67 23.67
CA ARG A 58 1.07 7.53 22.65
C ARG A 58 2.11 8.31 21.85
N GLN A 59 3.14 8.84 22.51
CA GLN A 59 4.24 9.51 21.82
C GLN A 59 4.99 8.56 20.90
N ALA A 60 5.36 7.37 21.38
CA ALA A 60 6.07 6.37 20.59
C ALA A 60 5.25 5.91 19.37
N LEU A 61 3.93 5.77 19.53
CA LEU A 61 3.02 5.43 18.44
C LEU A 61 3.02 6.53 17.37
N ALA A 62 2.85 7.80 17.76
CA ALA A 62 2.86 8.92 16.83
C ALA A 62 4.19 9.03 16.06
N GLU A 63 5.32 8.84 16.74
CA GLU A 63 6.64 8.83 16.10
C GLU A 63 6.79 7.66 15.11
N SER A 64 6.26 6.47 15.45
CA SER A 64 6.28 5.31 14.56
C SER A 64 5.40 5.51 13.33
N GLU A 65 4.20 6.07 13.49
CA GLU A 65 3.29 6.38 12.39
C GLU A 65 3.90 7.40 11.43
N GLN A 66 4.54 8.44 11.96
CA GLN A 66 5.26 9.42 11.16
C GLN A 66 6.41 8.77 10.36
N LYS A 67 7.21 7.90 10.99
CA LYS A 67 8.30 7.18 10.31
C LYS A 67 7.76 6.25 9.22
N LEU A 68 6.66 5.56 9.47
CA LEU A 68 6.01 4.70 8.47
C LEU A 68 5.53 5.51 7.27
N ALA A 69 4.87 6.64 7.50
CA ALA A 69 4.43 7.53 6.43
C ALA A 69 5.62 8.02 5.59
N GLN A 70 6.68 8.53 6.24
CA GLN A 70 7.89 9.00 5.55
C GLN A 70 8.57 7.89 4.74
N THR A 71 8.65 6.68 5.29
CA THR A 71 9.28 5.54 4.61
C THR A 71 8.43 5.07 3.43
N SER A 72 7.10 5.07 3.58
CA SER A 72 6.17 4.74 2.50
C SER A 72 6.25 5.75 1.36
N ASP A 73 6.30 7.05 1.66
CA ASP A 73 6.43 8.11 0.67
C ASP A 73 7.77 8.01 -0.07
N ALA A 74 8.87 7.80 0.66
CA ALA A 74 10.20 7.62 0.07
C ALA A 74 10.25 6.36 -0.82
N LEU A 75 9.60 5.27 -0.43
CA LEU A 75 9.50 4.06 -1.23
C LEU A 75 8.70 4.30 -2.51
N ALA A 76 7.55 4.97 -2.42
CA ALA A 76 6.74 5.31 -3.58
C ALA A 76 7.51 6.19 -4.58
N GLN A 77 8.25 7.19 -4.08
CA GLN A 77 9.12 8.03 -4.91
C GLN A 77 10.25 7.22 -5.56
N ALA A 78 10.91 6.33 -4.80
CA ALA A 78 11.97 5.48 -5.33
C ALA A 78 11.46 4.54 -6.44
N VAL A 79 10.27 3.96 -6.28
CA VAL A 79 9.65 3.10 -7.30
C VAL A 79 9.27 3.92 -8.54
N ALA A 80 8.73 5.13 -8.37
CA ALA A 80 8.41 6.02 -9.49
C ALA A 80 9.67 6.41 -10.29
N SER A 81 10.75 6.81 -9.61
CA SER A 81 12.04 7.11 -10.25
C SER A 81 12.64 5.88 -10.94
N TYR A 82 12.50 4.69 -10.34
CA TYR A 82 12.92 3.44 -10.97
C TYR A 82 12.15 3.19 -12.28
N LYS A 83 10.82 3.38 -12.26
CA LYS A 83 9.97 3.25 -13.44
C LYS A 83 10.42 4.19 -14.56
N GLU A 84 10.67 5.46 -14.24
CA GLU A 84 11.17 6.45 -15.20
C GLU A 84 12.51 6.04 -15.81
N LEU A 85 13.44 5.55 -14.99
CA LEU A 85 14.73 5.04 -15.45
C LEU A 85 14.57 3.83 -16.39
N VAL A 86 13.67 2.89 -16.05
CA VAL A 86 13.37 1.73 -16.89
C VAL A 86 12.82 2.16 -18.24
N VAL A 87 11.90 3.13 -18.28
CA VAL A 87 11.37 3.68 -19.53
C VAL A 87 12.48 4.37 -20.34
N ALA A 88 13.30 5.21 -19.71
CA ALA A 88 14.37 5.95 -20.38
C ALA A 88 15.46 5.02 -20.96
N THR A 89 15.74 3.90 -20.29
CA THR A 89 16.73 2.91 -20.74
C THR A 89 16.20 1.95 -21.82
N ASN A 90 14.89 1.92 -22.07
CA ASN A 90 14.25 1.02 -23.03
C ASN A 90 13.37 1.79 -24.03
N PRO A 91 13.94 2.63 -24.91
CA PRO A 91 13.17 3.48 -25.83
C PRO A 91 12.39 2.71 -26.89
N GLU A 92 12.72 1.44 -27.15
CA GLU A 92 11.94 0.57 -28.06
C GLU A 92 10.60 0.12 -27.46
N ILE A 93 10.41 0.26 -26.14
CA ILE A 93 9.23 -0.21 -25.43
C ILE A 93 8.34 1.01 -25.14
N PRO A 94 7.08 1.01 -25.62
CA PRO A 94 6.13 2.07 -25.27
C PRO A 94 5.97 2.21 -23.75
N PRO A 95 6.00 3.43 -23.20
CA PRO A 95 5.92 3.67 -21.76
C PRO A 95 4.64 3.13 -21.13
N GLU A 96 3.57 2.99 -21.92
CA GLU A 96 2.28 2.44 -21.49
C GLU A 96 2.36 0.95 -21.14
N LEU A 97 3.37 0.23 -21.64
CA LEU A 97 3.59 -1.19 -21.36
C LEU A 97 4.46 -1.44 -20.12
N VAL A 98 5.01 -0.39 -19.49
CA VAL A 98 5.76 -0.49 -18.23
C VAL A 98 4.82 -0.05 -17.11
N THR A 99 4.26 -1.02 -16.39
CA THR A 99 3.23 -0.81 -15.35
C THR A 99 3.62 -1.46 -14.02
N GLY A 100 2.99 -1.04 -12.93
CA GLY A 100 3.22 -1.58 -11.58
C GLY A 100 3.66 -0.54 -10.56
N ASP A 101 3.33 -0.81 -9.29
CA ASP A 101 3.64 0.03 -8.12
C ASP A 101 4.75 -0.58 -7.23
N THR A 102 5.36 -1.67 -7.70
CA THR A 102 6.54 -2.29 -7.08
C THR A 102 7.61 -2.57 -8.13
N ILE A 103 8.86 -2.71 -7.69
CA ILE A 103 10.00 -3.02 -8.56
C ILE A 103 9.76 -4.35 -9.30
N GLU A 104 9.24 -5.36 -8.61
CA GLU A 104 8.93 -6.66 -9.19
C GLU A 104 7.85 -6.57 -10.27
N ALA A 105 6.78 -5.80 -10.01
CA ALA A 105 5.71 -5.60 -10.98
C ALA A 105 6.21 -4.86 -12.23
N ILE A 106 7.05 -3.83 -12.05
CA ILE A 106 7.69 -3.10 -13.15
C ILE A 106 8.56 -4.03 -13.98
N ASN A 107 9.40 -4.85 -13.35
CA ASN A 107 10.28 -5.79 -14.05
C ASN A 107 9.48 -6.83 -14.84
N GLN A 108 8.42 -7.38 -14.24
CA GLN A 108 7.55 -8.33 -14.92
C GLN A 108 6.83 -7.70 -16.11
N SER A 109 6.36 -6.46 -15.96
CA SER A 109 5.73 -5.70 -17.04
C SER A 109 6.70 -5.46 -18.19
N LEU A 110 7.95 -5.10 -17.90
CA LEU A 110 9.00 -4.90 -18.89
C LEU A 110 9.31 -6.19 -19.67
N GLU A 111 9.44 -7.32 -18.99
CA GLU A 111 9.69 -8.61 -19.62
C GLU A 111 8.53 -9.02 -20.54
N ASN A 112 7.29 -8.84 -20.07
CA ASN A 112 6.10 -9.10 -20.87
C ASN A 112 6.06 -8.21 -22.12
N ALA A 113 6.35 -6.91 -21.96
CA ALA A 113 6.40 -5.95 -23.06
C ALA A 113 7.43 -6.32 -24.11
N ARG A 114 8.64 -6.72 -23.70
CA ARG A 114 9.69 -7.22 -24.61
C ARG A 114 9.21 -8.41 -25.41
N SER A 115 8.62 -9.41 -24.74
CA SER A 115 8.13 -10.62 -25.39
C SER A 115 7.02 -10.34 -26.42
N LEU A 116 6.17 -9.33 -26.16
CA LEU A 116 5.12 -8.91 -27.07
C LEU A 116 5.70 -8.21 -28.30
N ILE A 117 6.66 -7.30 -28.10
CA ILE A 117 7.33 -6.60 -29.20
C ILE A 117 8.07 -7.59 -30.10
N ASP A 118 8.77 -8.57 -29.54
CA ASP A 118 9.48 -9.59 -30.32
C ASP A 118 8.51 -10.42 -31.18
N ARG A 119 7.35 -10.79 -30.63
CA ARG A 119 6.30 -11.49 -31.39
C ARG A 119 5.70 -10.62 -32.49
N VAL A 120 5.48 -9.32 -32.22
CA VAL A 120 4.98 -8.37 -33.23
C VAL A 120 5.99 -8.19 -34.35
N LYS A 121 7.28 -8.00 -34.02
CA LYS A 121 8.37 -7.91 -35.02
C LYS A 121 8.38 -9.16 -35.92
N GLN A 122 8.33 -10.35 -35.33
CA GLN A 122 8.28 -11.61 -36.09
C GLN A 122 7.04 -11.73 -36.98
N ALA A 123 5.86 -11.35 -36.49
CA ALA A 123 4.62 -11.40 -37.26
C ALA A 123 4.64 -10.43 -38.46
N VAL A 124 5.13 -9.21 -38.24
CA VAL A 124 5.27 -8.18 -39.29
C VAL A 124 6.26 -8.62 -40.37
N GLU A 125 7.40 -9.23 -39.99
CA GLU A 125 8.36 -9.78 -40.95
C GLU A 125 7.77 -10.95 -41.78
N GLN A 126 6.97 -11.81 -41.15
CA GLN A 126 6.27 -12.90 -41.84
C GLN A 126 5.21 -12.35 -42.82
N GLU A 127 4.53 -11.26 -42.47
CA GLU A 127 3.56 -10.62 -43.35
C GLU A 127 4.25 -9.88 -44.50
N ALA A 128 5.33 -9.14 -44.23
CA ALA A 128 6.14 -8.45 -45.23
C ALA A 128 6.77 -9.43 -46.25
N SER A 129 7.16 -10.63 -45.81
CA SER A 129 7.71 -11.67 -46.69
C SER A 129 6.63 -12.34 -47.56
N ARG A 130 5.40 -12.50 -47.06
CA ARG A 130 4.25 -12.99 -47.85
C ARG A 130 3.72 -11.97 -48.85
N SER A 131 3.84 -10.69 -48.54
CA SER A 131 3.39 -9.57 -49.39
C SER A 131 4.45 -9.09 -50.38
N LYS A 132 5.65 -9.70 -50.43
CA LYS A 132 6.60 -9.51 -51.54
C LYS A 132 6.01 -10.05 -52.84
N VAL A 133 5.22 -9.21 -53.51
CA VAL A 133 4.73 -9.46 -54.86
C VAL A 133 5.94 -9.43 -55.81
N PRO A 134 6.12 -10.43 -56.70
CA PRO A 134 7.17 -10.39 -57.70
C PRO A 134 7.02 -9.12 -58.55
N VAL A 135 7.99 -8.21 -58.46
CA VAL A 135 8.08 -7.05 -59.35
C VAL A 135 8.48 -7.57 -60.72
N GLY A 136 7.48 -7.98 -61.51
CA GLY A 136 7.74 -8.77 -62.70
C GLY A 136 6.52 -8.99 -63.57
N ALA A 137 5.79 -7.93 -63.91
CA ALA A 137 5.18 -7.93 -65.23
C ALA A 137 6.36 -7.91 -66.22
N PRO A 138 6.54 -8.92 -67.08
CA PRO A 138 7.61 -8.89 -68.07
C PRO A 138 7.49 -7.57 -68.84
N GLN A 139 8.60 -6.85 -68.99
CA GLN A 139 8.64 -5.69 -69.88
C GLN A 139 8.06 -6.13 -71.22
N ARG A 140 7.06 -5.39 -71.72
CA ARG A 140 6.56 -5.62 -73.08
C ARG A 140 7.77 -5.49 -73.99
N ALA A 141 8.24 -6.60 -74.55
CA ALA A 141 9.21 -6.56 -75.62
C ALA A 141 8.60 -5.70 -76.72
N SER A 142 9.17 -4.51 -76.96
CA SER A 142 8.80 -3.71 -78.11
C SER A 142 9.12 -4.54 -79.35
N ILE A 143 8.12 -4.79 -80.18
CA ILE A 143 8.30 -5.49 -81.45
C ILE A 143 9.38 -4.74 -82.24
N ASP A 144 10.45 -5.43 -82.60
CA ASP A 144 11.52 -4.85 -83.39
C ASP A 144 11.01 -4.59 -84.81
N LEU A 145 10.72 -3.33 -85.10
CA LEU A 145 10.23 -2.90 -86.40
C LEU A 145 11.34 -2.97 -87.46
N SER A 146 12.63 -3.08 -87.09
CA SER A 146 13.73 -3.07 -88.06
C SER A 146 13.73 -4.30 -88.98
N VAL A 147 13.18 -5.42 -88.51
CA VAL A 147 13.10 -6.70 -89.24
C VAL A 147 11.94 -6.76 -90.23
N LEU A 148 11.00 -5.80 -90.17
CA LEU A 148 9.86 -5.71 -91.07
C LEU A 148 10.24 -4.97 -92.35
N SER A 149 9.85 -5.53 -93.51
CA SER A 149 9.98 -4.85 -94.80
C SER A 149 9.14 -3.55 -94.82
N PRO A 150 9.47 -2.58 -95.70
CA PRO A 150 8.69 -1.34 -95.81
C PRO A 150 7.18 -1.55 -96.01
N ARG A 151 6.77 -2.63 -96.70
CA ARG A 151 5.36 -2.99 -96.87
C ARG A 151 4.72 -3.48 -95.57
N GLU A 152 5.40 -4.33 -94.81
CA GLU A 152 4.88 -4.88 -93.55
C GLU A 152 4.79 -3.82 -92.44
N LYS A 153 5.70 -2.83 -92.44
CA LYS A 153 5.63 -1.67 -91.55
C LYS A 153 4.36 -0.83 -91.78
N ILE A 154 4.03 -0.57 -93.04
CA ILE A 154 2.82 0.18 -93.40
C ILE A 154 1.57 -0.61 -93.00
N GLN A 155 1.55 -1.91 -93.30
CA GLN A 155 0.41 -2.78 -92.98
C GLN A 155 0.15 -2.93 -91.48
N TYR A 156 1.22 -3.00 -90.67
CA TYR A 156 1.15 -2.97 -89.22
C TYR A 156 0.59 -1.63 -88.70
N ALA A 157 1.01 -0.50 -89.28
CA ALA A 157 0.58 0.83 -88.86
C ALA A 157 -0.91 1.14 -89.18
N ILE A 158 -1.46 0.53 -90.24
CA ILE A 158 -2.87 0.72 -90.64
C ILE A 158 -3.82 -0.31 -90.01
N GLY A 159 -3.34 -1.17 -89.09
CA GLY A 159 -4.17 -2.12 -88.36
C GLY A 159 -4.69 -3.31 -89.17
N GLY A 160 -4.02 -3.64 -90.29
CA GLY A 160 -4.39 -4.80 -91.10
C GLY A 160 -4.23 -6.10 -90.31
N LYS A 161 -5.34 -6.82 -90.09
CA LYS A 161 -5.30 -8.16 -89.49
C LYS A 161 -4.46 -9.09 -90.36
N ARG A 162 -3.67 -9.94 -89.69
CA ARG A 162 -2.88 -11.03 -90.30
C ARG A 162 -3.73 -11.91 -91.21
#